data_AF-A0A6A0IMW9-F1
#
_entry.id   AF-A0A6A0IMW9-F1
#
_cell.length_a   1.000
_cell.length_b   1.000
_cell.length_c   1.000
_cell.angle_alpha   90.00
_cell.angle_beta   90.00
_cell.angle_gamma   90.00
#
_symmetry.space_group_name_H-M   'P 1'
#
loop_
_entity.id
_entity.type
_entity.pdbx_description
1 polymer ?
#
loop_
_entity_poly.entity_id
_entity_poly.type
_entity_poly.pdbx_seq_one_letter_code
_entity_poly.pdbx_strand_id
1 'polypeptide(L)' 'AAQAAAPLAAPPAPPEPAVPGGATARGGERERIVAALEAAHWNRHRAAGALGVSRSTLWRRMRELGIE' A
#
# COMPACT_ATOMS: atom_id res chain seq x y z
N ALA A 1 24.65 -29.99 8.35
CA ALA A 1 25.09 -28.62 8.66
C ALA A 1 23.99 -27.65 8.25
N ALA A 2 23.49 -26.88 9.21
CA ALA A 2 22.35 -25.98 9.05
C ALA A 2 22.77 -24.72 8.30
N GLN A 3 22.02 -24.33 7.28
CA GLN A 3 22.09 -22.98 6.72
C GLN A 3 20.94 -22.16 7.29
N ALA A 4 21.26 -21.41 8.34
CA ALA A 4 20.49 -20.28 8.81
C ALA A 4 21.06 -19.03 8.13
N ALA A 5 20.30 -18.47 7.18
CA ALA A 5 20.40 -17.08 6.77
C ALA A 5 18.96 -16.64 6.48
N ALA A 6 18.55 -15.56 7.15
CA ALA A 6 17.19 -15.03 7.27
C ALA A 6 16.32 -15.21 6.01
N PRO A 7 15.00 -15.46 6.16
CA PRO A 7 14.15 -15.58 5.00
C PRO A 7 14.28 -14.27 4.23
N LEU A 8 14.44 -14.37 2.91
CA LEU A 8 13.97 -13.31 2.03
C LEU A 8 12.59 -12.95 2.57
N ALA A 9 12.46 -11.80 3.21
CA ALA A 9 11.17 -11.25 3.53
C ALA A 9 10.54 -11.00 2.16
N ALA A 10 9.79 -12.01 1.69
CA ALA A 10 8.81 -11.82 0.66
C ALA A 10 8.07 -10.53 1.04
N PRO A 11 7.86 -9.58 0.11
CA PRO A 11 6.91 -8.53 0.40
C PRO A 11 5.65 -9.22 0.95
N PRO A 12 5.02 -8.74 2.03
CA PRO A 12 3.76 -9.33 2.47
C PRO A 12 2.90 -9.39 1.22
N ALA A 13 2.54 -10.62 0.83
CA ALA A 13 1.77 -10.84 -0.37
C ALA A 13 0.61 -9.85 -0.32
N PRO A 14 0.38 -9.04 -1.37
CA PRO A 14 -0.82 -8.23 -1.40
C PRO A 14 -1.98 -9.20 -1.11
N PRO A 15 -2.94 -8.86 -0.24
CA PRO A 15 -4.14 -9.67 -0.13
C PRO A 15 -4.64 -9.80 -1.57
N GLU A 16 -4.64 -11.03 -2.09
CA GLU A 16 -5.19 -11.30 -3.40
C GLU A 16 -6.58 -10.66 -3.41
N PRO A 17 -6.84 -9.66 -4.27
CA PRO A 17 -8.19 -9.16 -4.37
C PRO A 17 -8.95 -10.32 -4.99
N ALA A 18 -9.73 -11.01 -4.17
CA ALA A 18 -10.85 -11.78 -4.65
C ALA A 18 -11.69 -10.83 -5.52
N VAL A 19 -11.43 -10.84 -6.82
CA VAL A 19 -12.30 -10.25 -7.84
C VAL A 19 -13.64 -11.00 -7.73
N PRO A 20 -14.84 -10.40 -7.92
CA PRO A 20 -15.12 -9.36 -8.91
C PRO A 20 -16.16 -8.29 -8.45
N GLY A 21 -16.28 -7.20 -9.20
CA GLY A 21 -17.49 -6.36 -9.15
C GLY A 21 -17.21 -4.89 -9.26
N GLY A 22 -17.70 -4.28 -10.34
CA GLY A 22 -17.71 -2.84 -10.49
C GLY A 22 -18.47 -2.21 -9.34
N ALA A 23 -17.75 -1.64 -8.38
CA ALA A 23 -18.33 -0.81 -7.34
C ALA A 23 -17.34 0.30 -7.00
N THR A 24 -17.40 1.34 -7.83
CA THR A 24 -16.92 2.71 -7.57
C THR A 24 -15.40 2.89 -7.46
N ALA A 25 -14.84 3.64 -8.41
CA ALA A 25 -13.42 4.00 -8.51
C ALA A 25 -12.78 4.59 -7.23
N ARG A 26 -13.59 4.96 -6.23
CA ARG A 26 -13.15 5.51 -4.94
C ARG A 26 -12.70 4.45 -3.93
N GLY A 27 -13.34 3.27 -3.90
CA GLY A 27 -13.01 2.21 -2.95
C GLY A 27 -11.61 1.64 -3.17
N GLY A 28 -11.26 1.38 -4.44
CA GLY A 28 -9.96 0.81 -4.79
C GLY A 28 -8.76 1.75 -4.58
N GLU A 29 -8.95 3.07 -4.64
CA GLU A 29 -7.85 4.01 -4.40
C GLU A 29 -7.50 4.09 -2.91
N ARG A 30 -8.50 4.09 -2.03
CA ARG A 30 -8.29 4.04 -0.58
C ARG A 30 -7.52 2.79 -0.18
N GLU A 31 -7.96 1.64 -0.67
CA GLU A 31 -7.33 0.36 -0.34
C GLU A 31 -5.87 0.30 -0.83
N ARG A 32 -5.59 0.81 -2.03
CA ARG A 32 -4.22 0.93 -2.56
C ARG A 32 -3.33 1.82 -1.70
N ILE A 33 -3.85 2.97 -1.24
CA ILE A 33 -3.08 3.89 -0.39
C ILE A 33 -2.83 3.30 0.99
N VAL A 34 -3.85 2.71 1.61
CA VAL A 34 -3.72 2.05 2.92
C VAL A 34 -2.74 0.88 2.84
N ALA A 35 -2.84 0.02 1.83
CA ALA A 35 -1.91 -1.09 1.64
C ALA A 35 -0.46 -0.62 1.45
N ALA A 36 -0.24 0.46 0.68
CA ALA A 36 1.09 1.05 0.53
C ALA A 36 1.63 1.68 1.82
N LEU A 37 0.76 2.29 2.64
CA LEU A 37 1.12 2.81 3.95
C LEU A 37 1.49 1.67 4.90
N GLU A 38 0.66 0.64 5.02
CA GLU A 38 0.88 -0.55 5.85
C GLU A 38 2.19 -1.24 5.49
N ALA A 39 2.43 -1.51 4.20
CA ALA A 39 3.67 -2.12 3.69
C ALA A 39 4.91 -1.23 3.93
N ALA A 40 4.70 0.09 4.01
CA ALA A 40 5.74 1.06 4.35
C ALA A 40 5.85 1.32 5.86
N HIS A 41 5.14 0.59 6.72
CA HIS A 41 5.04 0.85 8.15
C HIS A 41 4.64 2.31 8.45
N TRP A 42 3.62 2.80 7.74
CA TRP A 42 3.10 4.17 7.80
C TRP A 42 4.13 5.26 7.41
N ASN A 43 5.24 4.87 6.78
CA ASN A 43 6.21 5.81 6.24
C ASN A 43 5.71 6.40 4.91
N ARG A 44 5.10 7.58 5.00
CA ARG A 44 4.53 8.34 3.87
C ARG A 44 5.51 8.55 2.70
N HIS A 45 6.80 8.67 2.95
CA HIS A 45 7.83 8.80 1.90
C HIS A 45 7.98 7.48 1.12
N ARG A 46 8.11 6.38 1.85
CA ARG A 46 8.19 5.03 1.28
C ARG A 46 6.91 4.63 0.57
N ALA A 47 5.74 4.94 1.15
CA ALA A 47 4.44 4.68 0.54
C ALA A 47 4.25 5.48 -0.76
N ALA A 48 4.62 6.77 -0.76
CA ALA A 48 4.57 7.61 -1.96
C ALA A 48 5.50 7.07 -3.06
N GLY A 49 6.72 6.64 -2.69
CA GLY A 49 7.66 5.99 -3.59
C GLY A 49 7.13 4.67 -4.16
N ALA A 50 6.50 3.84 -3.32
CA ALA A 50 5.88 2.57 -3.74
C ALA A 50 4.69 2.78 -4.68
N LEU A 51 3.94 3.87 -4.50
CA LEU A 51 2.82 4.26 -5.36
C LEU A 51 3.27 5.05 -6.62
N GLY A 52 4.54 5.43 -6.72
CA GLY A 52 5.05 6.26 -7.83
C GLY A 52 4.49 7.68 -7.86
N VAL A 53 3.98 8.18 -6.73
CA VAL A 53 3.40 9.53 -6.63
C VAL A 53 4.25 10.43 -5.75
N SER A 54 4.14 11.74 -5.93
CA SER A 54 4.77 12.69 -5.02
C SER A 54 4.07 12.71 -3.66
N ARG A 55 4.80 13.04 -2.59
CA ARG A 55 4.28 13.17 -1.22
C ARG A 55 3.04 14.05 -1.14
N SER A 56 3.05 15.18 -1.86
CA SER A 56 1.93 16.12 -1.90
C SER A 56 0.68 15.50 -2.52
N THR A 57 0.84 14.62 -3.51
CA THR A 57 -0.24 13.86 -4.12
C THR A 57 -0.79 12.80 -3.17
N LEU A 58 0.09 12.06 -2.49
CA LEU A 58 -0.32 11.10 -1.47
C LEU A 58 -1.14 11.78 -0.36
N TRP A 59 -0.67 12.94 0.12
CA TRP A 59 -1.37 13.68 1.16
C TRP A 59 -2.74 14.21 0.72
N ARG A 60 -2.85 14.73 -0.50
CA ARG A 60 -4.15 15.10 -1.08
C ARG A 60 -5.10 13.92 -1.13
N ARG A 61 -4.66 12.78 -1.67
CA ARG A 61 -5.49 11.56 -1.74
C ARG A 61 -5.86 11.04 -0.36
N MET A 62 -4.95 11.07 0.62
CA MET A 62 -5.26 10.68 2.00
C MET A 62 -6.36 11.57 2.60
N ARG A 63 -6.32 12.89 2.39
CA ARG A 63 -7.38 13.80 2.86
C ARG A 63 -8.70 13.59 2.14
N GLU A 64 -8.67 13.41 0.81
CA GLU A 64 -9.87 13.14 0.00
C GLU A 64 -10.55 11.81 0.37
N LEU A 65 -9.81 10.88 0.96
CA LEU A 65 -10.27 9.54 1.34
C LEU A 65 -10.44 9.38 2.87
N GLY A 66 -10.15 10.42 3.66
CA GLY A 66 -10.29 10.41 5.13
C GLY A 66 -9.33 9.46 5.84
N ILE A 67 -8.06 9.40 5.41
CA ILE A 67 -6.98 8.54 5.96
C ILE A 67 -6.05 9.37 6.89
N GLU A 68 -6.49 10.55 7.37
CA GLU A 68 -5.69 11.43 8.23
C GLU A 68 -5.72 11.05 9.72
#